data_AF-A0A427TWP8-F1
#
_entry.id   AF-A0A427TWP8-F1
#
_cell.length_a   1.000
_cell.length_b   1.000
_cell.length_c   1.000
_cell.angle_alpha   90.00
_cell.angle_beta   90.00
_cell.angle_gamma   90.00
#
_symmetry.space_group_name_H-M   'P 1'
#
loop_
_entity.id
_entity.type
_entity.pdbx_description
1 polymer ?
#
loop_
_entity_poly.entity_id
_entity_poly.type
_entity_poly.pdbx_seq_one_letter_code
_entity_poly.pdbx_strand_id
1 'polypeptide(L)'
;MENNILLARHGLQKEDCITSPRGNAAQLLFRLTPGSLENDLSLVKGINEASQEINSPGPGMLIDPIKGDLPLSDIDPYIRGAVRWLNELGIYTFGSCDGHGKRSAFIFLKKYPNSKQIELIKAAVPASIKCRIEGKNFRLAYAQENQRVLLEFAENLYQVYKNPGYLKNLQAENFKSSLIELLNIPGVSTDERAVRLSLRNKVNRLLDHSFIDRKGNLLGFMECGTGPTILLSAHMDTVEEIVAGRKIIEEGTNLRSSEGILGADDRAGIAAILSILKRIRKTSFNGTIKVAFTVEEEIGCRGSREIDKDFLEDVDAAIVIDRRGKRDIVTSNGGFSFCPEEFGMLFEQAGRLAGMEDWRITPGGLSDAKVFAQHAIPSVNLSAGYQNEHTDFETVDYLATFETILLVEALLHHNLIQKKFTTNLAI
;
A
#
# COMPACT_ATOMS: atom_id res chain seq x y z
N MET A 1 -7.47 27.83 -4.91
CA MET A 1 -6.88 26.53 -4.53
C MET A 1 -5.97 25.99 -5.62
N GLU A 2 -6.35 26.06 -6.91
CA GLU A 2 -5.55 25.60 -8.07
C GLU A 2 -4.11 26.15 -8.12
N ASN A 3 -3.91 27.46 -7.87
CA ASN A 3 -2.55 28.04 -7.92
C ASN A 3 -1.60 27.48 -6.86
N ASN A 4 -2.08 26.85 -5.79
CA ASN A 4 -1.20 26.32 -4.74
C ASN A 4 -0.55 25.00 -5.15
N ILE A 5 -1.27 24.10 -5.82
CA ILE A 5 -0.69 22.85 -6.34
C ILE A 5 0.29 23.15 -7.47
N LEU A 6 -0.09 24.06 -8.37
CA LEU A 6 0.80 24.50 -9.46
C LEU A 6 2.12 25.04 -8.90
N LEU A 7 2.09 25.96 -7.94
CA LEU A 7 3.31 26.46 -7.29
C LEU A 7 4.09 25.33 -6.59
N ALA A 8 3.38 24.43 -5.90
CA ALA A 8 4.01 23.36 -5.13
C ALA A 8 4.80 22.39 -6.01
N ARG A 9 4.32 22.06 -7.21
CA ARG A 9 5.07 21.25 -8.19
C ARG A 9 6.46 21.81 -8.50
N HIS A 10 6.62 23.13 -8.39
CA HIS A 10 7.88 23.85 -8.64
C HIS A 10 8.59 24.28 -7.35
N GLY A 11 8.19 23.75 -6.19
CA GLY A 11 8.85 23.99 -4.91
C GLY A 11 8.55 25.35 -4.28
N LEU A 12 7.44 25.98 -4.70
CA LEU A 12 6.98 27.27 -4.19
C LEU A 12 5.66 27.09 -3.44
N GLN A 13 5.43 27.92 -2.41
CA GLN A 13 4.15 28.09 -1.75
C GLN A 13 3.95 29.55 -1.40
N LYS A 14 2.69 30.02 -1.33
CA LYS A 14 2.40 31.44 -1.09
C LYS A 14 2.98 31.94 0.25
N GLU A 15 3.09 31.05 1.22
CA GLU A 15 3.63 31.32 2.55
C GLU A 15 5.15 31.54 2.55
N ASP A 16 5.87 31.23 1.47
CA ASP A 16 7.31 31.48 1.36
C ASP A 16 7.64 32.99 1.48
N CYS A 17 6.76 33.86 0.98
CA CYS A 17 6.92 35.31 1.10
C CYS A 17 6.83 35.83 2.55
N ILE A 18 6.23 35.05 3.45
CA ILE A 18 6.05 35.40 4.86
C ILE A 18 7.18 34.79 5.70
N THR A 19 7.53 33.54 5.43
CA THR A 19 8.48 32.74 6.24
C THR A 19 9.93 33.15 6.02
N SER A 20 10.34 33.39 4.77
CA SER A 20 11.67 33.93 4.43
C SER A 20 11.53 34.97 3.33
N PRO A 21 11.16 36.23 3.65
CA PRO A 21 10.88 37.27 2.65
C PRO A 21 12.07 37.61 1.75
N ARG A 22 13.29 37.32 2.19
CA ARG A 22 14.53 37.46 1.40
C ARG A 22 15.05 36.14 0.86
N GLY A 23 14.39 35.03 1.16
CA GLY A 23 14.78 33.71 0.70
C GLY A 23 14.51 33.51 -0.78
N ASN A 24 15.18 32.52 -1.34
CA ASN A 24 15.15 32.26 -2.79
C ASN A 24 13.72 32.04 -3.32
N ALA A 25 12.89 31.30 -2.56
CA ALA A 25 11.50 31.05 -2.92
C ALA A 25 10.65 32.34 -2.96
N ALA A 26 10.78 33.23 -1.97
CA ALA A 26 10.09 34.51 -1.95
C ALA A 26 10.56 35.42 -3.09
N GLN A 27 11.87 35.46 -3.35
CA GLN A 27 12.44 36.24 -4.45
C GLN A 27 11.95 35.78 -5.82
N LEU A 28 11.76 34.47 -6.02
CA LEU A 28 11.13 33.92 -7.21
C LEU A 28 9.67 34.37 -7.30
N LEU A 29 8.90 34.18 -6.24
CA LEU A 29 7.47 34.53 -6.21
C LEU A 29 7.21 36.01 -6.52
N PHE A 30 8.00 36.94 -5.97
CA PHE A 30 7.82 38.38 -6.23
C PHE A 30 8.06 38.79 -7.69
N ARG A 31 8.75 37.95 -8.47
CA ARG A 31 9.07 38.20 -9.88
C ARG A 31 8.14 37.49 -10.85
N LEU A 32 7.30 36.57 -10.36
CA LEU A 32 6.31 35.90 -11.20
C LEU A 32 5.17 36.86 -11.57
N THR A 33 4.79 36.83 -12.84
CA THR A 33 3.64 37.59 -13.34
C THR A 33 2.38 36.73 -13.30
N PRO A 34 1.17 37.32 -13.36
CA PRO A 34 -0.06 36.54 -13.50
C PRO A 34 -0.04 35.53 -14.65
N GLY A 35 0.55 35.89 -15.81
CA GLY A 35 0.67 34.99 -16.97
C GLY A 35 1.63 33.81 -16.73
N SER A 36 2.55 33.93 -15.79
CA SER A 36 3.42 32.83 -15.37
C SER A 36 2.67 31.76 -14.56
N LEU A 37 1.46 32.04 -14.06
CA LEU A 37 0.71 31.14 -13.18
C LEU A 37 -0.41 30.36 -13.89
N GLU A 38 -0.40 30.32 -15.22
CA GLU A 38 -1.44 29.64 -16.00
C GLU A 38 -1.28 28.11 -16.01
N ASN A 39 -0.06 27.61 -16.16
CA ASN A 39 0.23 26.17 -16.23
C ASN A 39 1.72 25.89 -15.94
N ASP A 40 2.08 24.61 -15.85
CA ASP A 40 3.46 24.19 -15.55
C ASP A 40 4.49 24.76 -16.56
N LEU A 41 4.14 24.90 -17.84
CA LEU A 41 5.06 25.40 -18.86
C LEU A 41 5.32 26.90 -18.71
N SER A 42 4.27 27.69 -18.53
CA SER A 42 4.41 29.14 -18.32
C SER A 42 5.08 29.45 -16.98
N LEU A 43 4.86 28.62 -15.96
CA LEU A 43 5.52 28.75 -14.67
C LEU A 43 7.00 28.43 -14.74
N VAL A 44 7.40 27.33 -15.40
CA VAL A 44 8.82 27.03 -15.64
C VAL A 44 9.51 28.19 -16.35
N LYS A 45 8.87 28.75 -17.39
CA LYS A 45 9.40 29.90 -18.11
C LYS A 45 9.57 31.12 -17.19
N GLY A 46 8.52 31.49 -16.45
CA GLY A 46 8.55 32.63 -15.52
C GLY A 46 9.59 32.46 -14.41
N ILE A 47 9.76 31.26 -13.86
CA ILE A 47 10.79 31.00 -12.85
C ILE A 47 12.19 31.11 -13.47
N ASN A 48 12.42 30.59 -14.67
CA ASN A 48 13.72 30.69 -15.33
C ASN A 48 14.09 32.15 -15.63
N GLU A 49 13.13 32.97 -16.06
CA GLU A 49 13.31 34.42 -16.24
C GLU A 49 13.64 35.09 -14.89
N ALA A 50 12.84 34.83 -13.85
CA ALA A 50 13.08 35.37 -12.51
C ALA A 50 14.44 34.97 -11.91
N SER A 51 14.92 33.77 -12.23
CA SER A 51 16.18 33.22 -11.72
C SER A 51 17.40 34.00 -12.22
N GLN A 52 17.32 34.64 -13.40
CA GLN A 52 18.43 35.43 -13.96
C GLN A 52 18.76 36.68 -13.13
N GLU A 53 17.80 37.13 -12.31
CA GLU A 53 17.91 38.35 -11.50
C GLU A 53 18.18 38.07 -10.01
N ILE A 54 18.38 36.80 -9.64
CA ILE A 54 18.63 36.38 -8.26
C ILE A 54 20.12 36.08 -8.11
N ASN A 55 20.77 36.76 -7.16
CA ASN A 55 22.14 36.42 -6.77
C ASN A 55 22.13 35.04 -6.11
N SER A 56 22.71 34.06 -6.80
CA SER A 56 22.69 32.66 -6.39
C SER A 56 24.10 32.04 -6.47
N PRO A 57 24.41 30.98 -5.72
CA PRO A 57 25.72 30.31 -5.76
C PRO A 57 26.11 29.79 -7.14
N GLY A 58 25.13 29.59 -8.02
CA GLY A 58 25.30 29.17 -9.41
C GLY A 58 24.99 27.68 -9.59
N PRO A 59 24.69 27.25 -10.83
CA PRO A 59 24.36 25.85 -11.13
C PRO A 59 25.52 24.91 -10.75
N GLY A 60 25.20 23.81 -10.08
CA GLY A 60 26.16 22.74 -9.80
C GLY A 60 26.94 22.84 -8.47
N MET A 61 26.69 23.85 -7.64
CA MET A 61 27.21 23.87 -6.27
C MET A 61 26.49 22.84 -5.37
N LEU A 62 27.26 22.13 -4.54
CA LEU A 62 26.71 21.26 -3.50
C LEU A 62 26.20 22.12 -2.33
N ILE A 63 24.93 21.96 -1.97
CA ILE A 63 24.25 22.80 -0.97
C ILE A 63 24.29 22.11 0.40
N ASP A 64 24.42 22.90 1.47
CA ASP A 64 24.15 22.44 2.83
C ASP A 64 22.71 22.83 3.22
N PRO A 65 21.73 21.93 3.08
CA PRO A 65 20.31 22.25 3.30
C PRO A 65 19.97 22.55 4.78
N ILE A 66 20.95 22.41 5.69
CA ILE A 66 20.78 22.65 7.13
C ILE A 66 21.23 24.08 7.51
N LYS A 67 22.05 24.73 6.68
CA LYS A 67 22.72 26.01 7.01
C LYS A 67 22.18 27.23 6.27
N GLY A 68 21.12 27.09 5.47
CA GLY A 68 20.51 28.21 4.76
C GLY A 68 19.38 27.80 3.82
N ASP A 69 18.81 28.79 3.15
CA ASP A 69 17.74 28.59 2.17
C ASP A 69 18.22 27.76 0.98
N LEU A 70 17.35 26.86 0.49
CA LEU A 70 17.62 26.15 -0.75
C LEU A 70 17.69 27.15 -1.91
N PRO A 71 18.73 27.11 -2.77
CA PRO A 71 18.83 27.95 -3.96
C PRO A 71 17.92 27.39 -5.05
N LEU A 72 16.60 27.47 -4.85
CA LEU A 72 15.60 26.92 -5.76
C LEU A 72 15.79 27.43 -7.19
N SER A 73 16.21 28.68 -7.39
CA SER A 73 16.55 29.29 -8.69
C SER A 73 17.61 28.50 -9.48
N ASP A 74 18.52 27.80 -8.80
CA ASP A 74 19.62 27.05 -9.43
C ASP A 74 19.28 25.58 -9.67
N ILE A 75 18.17 25.10 -9.11
CA ILE A 75 17.76 23.70 -9.26
C ILE A 75 16.98 23.53 -10.55
N ASP A 76 17.28 22.45 -11.28
CA ASP A 76 16.59 22.06 -12.51
C ASP A 76 15.06 22.12 -12.36
N PRO A 77 14.33 22.74 -13.31
CA PRO A 77 12.93 23.11 -13.12
C PRO A 77 12.01 21.93 -12.75
N TYR A 78 12.23 20.76 -13.33
CA TYR A 78 11.33 19.62 -13.15
C TYR A 78 11.59 18.81 -11.88
N ILE A 79 12.75 18.97 -11.23
CA ILE A 79 13.08 18.25 -9.98
C ILE A 79 13.05 19.16 -8.75
N ARG A 80 13.02 20.49 -8.94
CA ARG A 80 13.06 21.51 -7.88
C ARG A 80 12.03 21.29 -6.80
N GLY A 81 10.77 21.03 -7.17
CA GLY A 81 9.71 20.78 -6.20
C GLY A 81 9.98 19.54 -5.34
N ALA A 82 10.41 18.44 -5.97
CA ALA A 82 10.76 17.22 -5.25
C ALA A 82 11.91 17.47 -4.25
N VAL A 83 12.93 18.23 -4.66
CA VAL A 83 14.02 18.63 -3.76
C VAL A 83 13.49 19.45 -2.58
N ARG A 84 12.67 20.48 -2.82
CA ARG A 84 12.10 21.30 -1.73
C ARG A 84 11.37 20.43 -0.72
N TRP A 85 10.42 19.61 -1.16
CA TRP A 85 9.56 18.86 -0.26
C TRP A 85 10.28 17.72 0.44
N LEU A 86 11.29 17.10 -0.18
CA LEU A 86 12.15 16.15 0.53
C LEU A 86 12.86 16.82 1.72
N ASN A 87 13.40 18.02 1.56
CA ASN A 87 14.08 18.73 2.65
C ASN A 87 13.11 19.14 3.76
N GLU A 88 11.90 19.61 3.42
CA GLU A 88 10.83 19.90 4.39
C GLU A 88 10.39 18.66 5.17
N LEU A 89 10.43 17.49 4.54
CA LEU A 89 10.16 16.18 5.17
C LEU A 89 11.38 15.61 5.92
N GLY A 90 12.46 16.38 6.08
CA GLY A 90 13.69 15.97 6.79
C GLY A 90 14.57 14.98 6.02
N ILE A 91 14.32 14.80 4.72
CA ILE A 91 15.13 14.00 3.79
C ILE A 91 16.07 14.96 3.05
N TYR A 92 17.15 15.33 3.74
CA TYR A 92 18.03 16.38 3.28
C TYR A 92 18.82 16.00 2.02
N THR A 93 18.77 16.87 1.00
CA THR A 93 19.46 16.70 -0.29
C THR A 93 20.66 17.63 -0.38
N PHE A 94 21.75 17.23 -1.06
CA PHE A 94 22.89 18.11 -1.30
C PHE A 94 23.19 18.37 -2.80
N GLY A 95 22.45 17.72 -3.70
CA GLY A 95 22.48 17.99 -5.14
C GLY A 95 21.37 17.23 -5.87
N SER A 96 21.05 17.65 -7.09
CA SER A 96 20.06 17.00 -7.95
C SER A 96 20.32 17.31 -9.43
N CYS A 97 19.71 16.51 -10.30
CA CYS A 97 19.61 16.77 -11.74
C CYS A 97 18.32 16.14 -12.25
N ASP A 98 17.54 16.86 -13.06
CA ASP A 98 16.31 16.31 -13.64
C ASP A 98 16.58 15.36 -14.81
N GLY A 99 17.81 15.27 -15.31
CA GLY A 99 18.21 14.41 -16.43
C GLY A 99 17.97 15.04 -17.81
N HIS A 100 17.40 16.24 -17.85
CA HIS A 100 17.17 17.07 -19.04
C HIS A 100 16.46 16.33 -20.18
N GLY A 101 15.54 15.42 -19.83
CA GLY A 101 14.78 14.60 -20.78
C GLY A 101 15.59 13.54 -21.54
N LYS A 102 16.91 13.42 -21.29
CA LYS A 102 17.82 12.52 -22.02
C LYS A 102 18.24 11.30 -21.20
N ARG A 103 18.19 11.40 -19.88
CA ARG A 103 18.62 10.36 -18.94
C ARG A 103 17.76 10.39 -17.68
N SER A 104 17.98 9.42 -16.80
CA SER A 104 17.35 9.42 -15.47
C SER A 104 17.66 10.69 -14.68
N ALA A 105 16.69 11.14 -13.88
CA ALA A 105 16.94 12.13 -12.85
C ALA A 105 17.70 11.50 -11.66
N PHE A 106 18.42 12.36 -10.95
CA PHE A 106 19.18 12.01 -9.76
C PHE A 106 18.91 13.00 -8.63
N ILE A 107 18.80 12.49 -7.41
CA ILE A 107 18.84 13.27 -6.17
C ILE A 107 19.91 12.65 -5.28
N PHE A 108 20.77 13.50 -4.73
CA PHE A 108 21.85 13.10 -3.84
C PHE A 108 21.50 13.47 -2.39
N LEU A 109 21.46 12.49 -1.51
CA LEU A 109 21.05 12.64 -0.10
C LEU A 109 22.24 12.93 0.81
N LYS A 110 22.07 13.81 1.79
CA LYS A 110 23.14 14.16 2.74
C LYS A 110 23.48 12.97 3.65
N LYS A 111 22.44 12.22 4.06
CA LYS A 111 22.50 11.05 4.94
C LYS A 111 21.87 9.84 4.24
N TYR A 112 22.20 8.64 4.73
CA TYR A 112 21.49 7.44 4.34
C TYR A 112 20.04 7.53 4.81
N PRO A 113 19.03 7.30 3.95
CA PRO A 113 17.64 7.34 4.37
C PRO A 113 17.33 6.11 5.23
N ASN A 114 16.56 6.32 6.31
CA ASN A 114 16.05 5.20 7.11
C ASN A 114 14.86 4.50 6.40
N SER A 115 14.37 3.40 6.97
CA SER A 115 13.28 2.60 6.39
C SER A 115 12.00 3.41 6.13
N LYS A 116 11.59 4.28 7.07
CA LYS A 116 10.40 5.14 6.93
C LYS A 116 10.58 6.16 5.80
N GLN A 117 11.76 6.75 5.67
CA GLN A 117 12.06 7.68 4.58
C GLN A 117 12.07 6.98 3.22
N ILE A 118 12.63 5.77 3.13
CA ILE A 118 12.58 4.95 1.91
C ILE A 118 11.15 4.63 1.52
N GLU A 119 10.31 4.27 2.48
CA GLU A 119 8.88 3.98 2.25
C GLU A 119 8.13 5.21 1.75
N LEU A 120 8.31 6.37 2.39
CA LEU A 120 7.72 7.64 1.95
C LEU A 120 8.14 7.96 0.52
N ILE A 121 9.44 7.91 0.22
CA ILE A 121 9.95 8.22 -1.13
C ILE A 121 9.31 7.28 -2.14
N LYS A 122 9.32 5.97 -1.88
CA LYS A 122 8.76 4.97 -2.81
C LYS A 122 7.27 5.13 -3.00
N ALA A 123 6.52 5.52 -1.97
CA ALA A 123 5.09 5.76 -2.08
C ALA A 123 4.76 7.00 -2.92
N ALA A 124 5.55 8.07 -2.76
CA ALA A 124 5.33 9.33 -3.48
C ALA A 124 5.76 9.29 -4.95
N VAL A 125 6.67 8.40 -5.34
CA VAL A 125 7.08 8.27 -6.75
C VAL A 125 5.92 7.73 -7.60
N PRO A 126 5.51 8.43 -8.67
CA PRO A 126 4.48 7.94 -9.58
C PRO A 126 4.82 6.60 -10.23
N ALA A 127 3.82 5.77 -10.50
CA ALA A 127 3.98 4.44 -11.10
C ALA A 127 4.69 4.45 -12.47
N SER A 128 4.62 5.58 -13.18
CA SER A 128 5.31 5.81 -14.46
C SER A 128 6.83 5.96 -14.32
N ILE A 129 7.35 6.10 -13.10
CA ILE A 129 8.78 6.33 -12.81
C ILE A 129 9.36 5.11 -12.08
N LYS A 130 10.44 4.56 -12.63
CA LYS A 130 11.24 3.54 -11.91
C LYS A 130 12.17 4.22 -10.91
N CYS A 131 11.95 3.96 -9.63
CA CYS A 131 12.77 4.45 -8.52
C CYS A 131 13.80 3.42 -8.07
N ARG A 132 15.07 3.83 -7.95
CA ARG A 132 16.14 3.04 -7.33
C ARG A 132 16.89 3.91 -6.32
N ILE A 133 17.03 3.41 -5.09
CA ILE A 133 17.76 4.08 -4.01
C ILE A 133 18.95 3.19 -3.65
N GLU A 134 20.16 3.71 -3.80
CA GLU A 134 21.42 3.02 -3.51
C GLU A 134 22.32 3.89 -2.64
N GLY A 135 22.43 3.52 -1.37
CA GLY A 135 23.15 4.33 -0.39
C GLY A 135 22.53 5.72 -0.26
N LYS A 136 23.26 6.75 -0.72
CA LYS A 136 22.84 8.15 -0.72
C LYS A 136 22.34 8.63 -2.09
N ASN A 137 22.30 7.75 -3.08
CA ASN A 137 21.92 8.08 -4.45
C ASN A 137 20.49 7.63 -4.71
N PHE A 138 19.67 8.55 -5.18
CA PHE A 138 18.28 8.31 -5.54
C PHE A 138 18.11 8.58 -7.03
N ARG A 139 17.84 7.53 -7.81
CA ARG A 139 17.69 7.57 -9.26
C ARG A 139 16.22 7.38 -9.66
N LEU A 140 15.75 8.25 -10.54
CA LEU A 140 14.38 8.28 -11.07
C LEU A 140 14.43 8.13 -12.59
N ALA A 141 14.05 6.96 -13.10
CA ALA A 141 14.03 6.68 -14.52
C ALA A 141 12.62 6.81 -15.09
N TYR A 142 12.46 7.67 -16.10
CA TYR A 142 11.21 7.97 -16.78
C TYR A 142 11.44 7.95 -18.31
N ALA A 143 10.37 7.95 -19.10
CA ALA A 143 10.46 7.91 -20.57
C ALA A 143 11.18 9.14 -21.13
N GLN A 144 11.89 8.99 -22.25
CA GLN A 144 12.65 10.09 -22.86
C GLN A 144 11.72 11.30 -23.13
N GLU A 145 12.25 12.51 -22.90
CA GLU A 145 11.53 13.79 -23.01
C GLU A 145 10.31 13.97 -22.09
N ASN A 146 10.03 13.01 -21.20
CA ASN A 146 8.87 13.05 -20.31
C ASN A 146 9.20 13.51 -18.89
N GLN A 147 10.14 14.45 -18.72
CA GLN A 147 10.57 14.97 -17.41
C GLN A 147 9.43 15.61 -16.58
N ARG A 148 8.31 15.98 -17.22
CA ARG A 148 7.12 16.52 -16.55
C ARG A 148 6.54 15.58 -15.48
N VAL A 149 6.75 14.27 -15.59
CA VAL A 149 6.29 13.31 -14.55
C VAL A 149 6.97 13.53 -13.19
N LEU A 150 8.12 14.19 -13.15
CA LEU A 150 8.79 14.56 -11.89
C LEU A 150 8.01 15.61 -11.09
N LEU A 151 7.15 16.39 -11.76
CA LEU A 151 6.26 17.35 -11.10
C LEU A 151 5.16 16.65 -10.29
N GLU A 152 4.67 15.51 -10.77
CA GLU A 152 3.73 14.67 -10.02
C GLU A 152 4.39 14.10 -8.77
N PHE A 153 5.67 13.70 -8.84
CA PHE A 153 6.43 13.31 -7.66
C PHE A 153 6.54 14.46 -6.64
N ALA A 154 6.81 15.68 -7.11
CA ALA A 154 6.85 16.86 -6.25
C ALA A 154 5.49 17.13 -5.58
N GLU A 155 4.39 17.03 -6.33
CA GLU A 155 3.04 17.18 -5.80
C GLU A 155 2.74 16.14 -4.71
N ASN A 156 3.03 14.87 -4.95
CA ASN A 156 2.81 13.81 -3.97
C ASN A 156 3.56 14.08 -2.66
N LEU A 157 4.82 14.52 -2.74
CA LEU A 157 5.60 14.90 -1.56
C LEU A 157 4.99 16.12 -0.83
N TYR A 158 4.53 17.12 -1.58
CA TYR A 158 3.86 18.29 -1.01
C TYR A 158 2.58 17.92 -0.26
N GLN A 159 1.76 17.02 -0.82
CA GLN A 159 0.54 16.56 -0.17
C GLN A 159 0.85 15.84 1.16
N VAL A 160 1.89 15.00 1.19
CA VAL A 160 2.37 14.36 2.43
C VAL A 160 2.90 15.39 3.43
N TYR A 161 3.63 16.40 2.96
CA TYR A 161 4.12 17.49 3.81
C TYR A 161 2.97 18.28 4.46
N LYS A 162 1.94 18.64 3.69
CA LYS A 162 0.76 19.36 4.21
C LYS A 162 -0.12 18.48 5.10
N ASN A 163 -0.25 17.20 4.75
CA ASN A 163 -1.06 16.23 5.47
C ASN A 163 -0.33 14.88 5.52
N PRO A 164 0.37 14.56 6.62
CA PRO A 164 1.08 13.29 6.78
C PRO A 164 0.20 12.05 6.55
N GLY A 165 -1.11 12.15 6.81
CA GLY A 165 -2.07 11.07 6.57
C GLY A 165 -2.23 10.70 5.08
N TYR A 166 -1.89 11.60 4.16
CA TYR A 166 -1.97 11.36 2.72
C TYR A 166 -1.00 10.28 2.23
N LEU A 167 0.05 9.97 2.99
CA LEU A 167 0.96 8.87 2.69
C LEU A 167 0.20 7.55 2.55
N LYS A 168 -0.83 7.33 3.37
CA LYS A 168 -1.69 6.15 3.28
C LYS A 168 -2.37 6.03 1.92
N ASN A 169 -2.87 7.13 1.36
CA ASN A 169 -3.51 7.17 0.04
C ASN A 169 -2.52 6.77 -1.06
N LEU A 170 -1.31 7.32 -1.03
CA LEU A 170 -0.26 6.96 -1.99
C LEU A 170 0.14 5.48 -1.89
N GLN A 171 0.17 4.92 -0.69
CA GLN A 171 0.43 3.49 -0.51
C GLN A 171 -0.72 2.62 -1.03
N ALA A 172 -1.96 3.05 -0.83
CA ALA A 172 -3.14 2.39 -1.38
C ALA A 172 -3.18 2.44 -2.92
N GLU A 173 -2.78 3.55 -3.53
CA GLU A 173 -2.60 3.66 -4.99
C GLU A 173 -1.58 2.65 -5.52
N ASN A 174 -0.46 2.49 -4.83
CA ASN A 174 0.55 1.50 -5.22
C ASN A 174 0.06 0.06 -5.02
N PHE A 175 -0.79 -0.18 -4.02
CA PHE A 175 -1.44 -1.47 -3.79
C PHE A 175 -2.45 -1.80 -4.90
N LYS A 176 -3.25 -0.82 -5.34
CA LYS A 176 -4.28 -0.94 -6.38
C LYS A 176 -3.79 -1.66 -7.64
N SER A 177 -2.58 -1.38 -8.11
CA SER A 177 -2.04 -2.07 -9.30
C SER A 177 -1.92 -3.58 -9.13
N SER A 178 -1.56 -4.06 -7.94
CA SER A 178 -1.50 -5.50 -7.64
C SER A 178 -2.89 -6.12 -7.54
N LEU A 179 -3.87 -5.38 -7.00
CA LEU A 179 -5.27 -5.80 -6.95
C LEU A 179 -5.87 -5.91 -8.36
N ILE A 180 -5.71 -4.88 -9.20
CA ILE A 180 -6.19 -4.89 -10.60
C ILE A 180 -5.61 -6.07 -11.38
N GLU A 181 -4.33 -6.41 -11.16
CA GLU A 181 -3.73 -7.60 -11.78
C GLU A 181 -4.53 -8.87 -11.44
N LEU A 182 -4.86 -9.07 -10.16
CA LEU A 182 -5.56 -10.26 -9.68
C LEU A 182 -7.03 -10.33 -10.11
N LEU A 183 -7.70 -9.17 -10.17
CA LEU A 183 -9.09 -9.06 -10.65
C LEU A 183 -9.24 -9.54 -12.10
N ASN A 184 -8.18 -9.42 -12.91
CA ASN A 184 -8.23 -9.84 -14.31
C ASN A 184 -7.89 -11.33 -14.53
N ILE A 185 -7.61 -12.11 -13.48
CA ILE A 185 -7.23 -13.51 -13.62
C ILE A 185 -8.46 -14.40 -13.43
N PRO A 186 -8.85 -15.23 -14.43
CA PRO A 186 -9.99 -16.12 -14.28
C PRO A 186 -9.74 -17.16 -13.20
N GLY A 187 -10.84 -17.69 -12.66
CA GLY A 187 -10.80 -18.75 -11.66
C GLY A 187 -12.16 -18.97 -11.04
N VAL A 188 -13.16 -19.32 -11.83
CA VAL A 188 -14.46 -19.77 -11.30
C VAL A 188 -14.27 -21.02 -10.45
N SER A 189 -15.16 -21.27 -9.48
CA SER A 189 -15.10 -22.49 -8.66
C SER A 189 -14.94 -23.73 -9.54
N THR A 190 -14.05 -24.64 -9.13
CA THR A 190 -13.62 -25.85 -9.85
C THR A 190 -12.61 -25.65 -11.00
N ASP A 191 -12.32 -24.41 -11.43
CA ASP A 191 -11.24 -24.10 -12.40
C ASP A 191 -10.33 -22.94 -11.95
N GLU A 192 -9.77 -23.05 -10.74
CA GLU A 192 -8.87 -22.04 -10.17
C GLU A 192 -7.42 -22.16 -10.70
N ARG A 193 -7.18 -22.88 -11.80
CA ARG A 193 -5.82 -23.19 -12.28
C ARG A 193 -5.02 -21.94 -12.61
N ALA A 194 -5.64 -20.97 -13.29
CA ALA A 194 -4.97 -19.75 -13.75
C ALA A 194 -4.54 -18.86 -12.57
N VAL A 195 -5.46 -18.58 -11.65
CA VAL A 195 -5.17 -17.84 -10.41
C VAL A 195 -4.12 -18.57 -9.57
N ARG A 196 -4.27 -19.88 -9.33
CA ARG A 196 -3.32 -20.66 -8.54
C ARG A 196 -1.91 -20.61 -9.10
N LEU A 197 -1.75 -20.70 -10.43
CA LEU A 197 -0.44 -20.59 -11.07
C LEU A 197 0.17 -19.19 -10.92
N SER A 198 -0.64 -18.14 -11.08
CA SER A 198 -0.21 -16.76 -10.86
C SER A 198 0.25 -16.54 -9.42
N LEU A 199 -0.54 -17.01 -8.45
CA LEU A 199 -0.24 -16.89 -7.03
C LEU A 199 1.00 -17.67 -6.63
N ARG A 200 1.17 -18.91 -7.11
CA ARG A 200 2.36 -19.72 -6.83
C ARG A 200 3.66 -18.98 -7.14
N ASN A 201 3.71 -18.24 -8.26
CA ASN A 201 4.89 -17.45 -8.64
C ASN A 201 5.15 -16.26 -7.71
N LYS A 202 4.11 -15.68 -7.12
CA LYS A 202 4.24 -14.58 -6.15
C LYS A 202 4.62 -15.13 -4.78
N VAL A 203 3.93 -16.17 -4.33
CA VAL A 203 4.11 -16.84 -3.04
C VAL A 203 5.50 -17.45 -2.90
N ASN A 204 6.04 -18.12 -3.93
CA ASN A 204 7.40 -18.69 -3.91
C ASN A 204 8.53 -17.65 -3.70
N ARG A 205 8.24 -16.35 -3.89
CA ARG A 205 9.20 -15.27 -3.66
C ARG A 205 9.07 -14.64 -2.27
N LEU A 206 7.98 -14.94 -1.57
CA LEU A 206 7.60 -14.31 -0.30
C LEU A 206 7.68 -15.29 0.86
N LEU A 207 7.31 -16.54 0.64
CA LEU A 207 7.31 -17.61 1.64
C LEU A 207 8.61 -18.43 1.56
N ASP A 208 8.94 -19.06 2.69
CA ASP A 208 10.10 -19.96 2.78
C ASP A 208 9.77 -21.32 2.14
N HIS A 209 8.52 -21.75 2.24
CA HIS A 209 8.00 -22.93 1.55
C HIS A 209 6.54 -22.75 1.12
N SER A 210 6.18 -23.29 -0.05
CA SER A 210 4.79 -23.39 -0.50
C SER A 210 4.53 -24.65 -1.32
N PHE A 211 3.31 -25.15 -1.27
CA PHE A 211 2.89 -26.36 -1.97
C PHE A 211 1.39 -26.30 -2.31
N ILE A 212 0.96 -27.18 -3.20
CA ILE A 212 -0.46 -27.35 -3.53
C ILE A 212 -0.90 -28.67 -2.91
N ASP A 213 -1.97 -28.66 -2.14
CA ASP A 213 -2.50 -29.87 -1.52
C ASP A 213 -3.33 -30.73 -2.51
N ARG A 214 -3.93 -31.82 -2.02
CA ARG A 214 -4.72 -32.72 -2.87
C ARG A 214 -6.00 -32.08 -3.42
N LYS A 215 -6.59 -31.14 -2.69
CA LYS A 215 -7.82 -30.44 -3.10
C LYS A 215 -7.53 -29.33 -4.11
N GLY A 216 -6.30 -28.82 -4.10
CA GLY A 216 -5.88 -27.74 -4.98
C GLY A 216 -5.68 -26.41 -4.25
N ASN A 217 -5.74 -26.40 -2.91
CA ASN A 217 -5.40 -25.23 -2.11
C ASN A 217 -3.90 -24.93 -2.26
N LEU A 218 -3.54 -23.65 -2.33
CA LEU A 218 -2.15 -23.21 -2.30
C LEU A 218 -1.78 -22.83 -0.86
N LEU A 219 -0.97 -23.68 -0.24
CA LEU A 219 -0.57 -23.57 1.16
C LEU A 219 0.91 -23.19 1.27
N GLY A 220 1.30 -22.56 2.37
CA GLY A 220 2.70 -22.29 2.62
C GLY A 220 2.95 -21.63 3.96
N PHE A 221 4.22 -21.39 4.28
CA PHE A 221 4.61 -20.71 5.49
C PHE A 221 5.88 -19.88 5.35
N MET A 222 6.06 -18.93 6.26
CA MET A 222 7.31 -18.23 6.50
C MET A 222 7.58 -18.10 7.99
N GLU A 223 8.84 -18.29 8.36
CA GLU A 223 9.30 -18.17 9.74
C GLU A 223 9.87 -16.77 9.98
N CYS A 224 9.29 -16.04 10.92
CA CYS A 224 9.77 -14.73 11.37
C CYS A 224 10.33 -14.79 12.81
N GLY A 225 10.13 -15.90 13.52
CA GLY A 225 10.49 -16.02 14.93
C GLY A 225 9.90 -17.25 15.63
N THR A 226 9.87 -17.22 16.97
CA THR A 226 9.50 -18.38 17.82
C THR A 226 8.14 -18.27 18.51
N GLY A 227 7.42 -17.18 18.26
CA GLY A 227 6.12 -16.82 18.81
C GLY A 227 4.96 -17.62 18.19
N PRO A 228 3.77 -17.02 18.07
CA PRO A 228 2.59 -17.74 17.60
C PRO A 228 2.67 -18.09 16.11
N THR A 229 1.97 -19.13 15.71
CA THR A 229 1.67 -19.42 14.31
C THR A 229 0.32 -18.82 13.93
N ILE A 230 0.33 -17.88 12.99
CA ILE A 230 -0.87 -17.20 12.51
C ILE A 230 -1.16 -17.66 11.08
N LEU A 231 -2.35 -18.19 10.84
CA LEU A 231 -2.85 -18.53 9.51
C LEU A 231 -3.54 -17.32 8.88
N LEU A 232 -3.10 -16.92 7.69
CA LEU A 232 -3.81 -15.96 6.84
C LEU A 232 -4.55 -16.72 5.74
N SER A 233 -5.83 -16.44 5.54
CA SER A 233 -6.66 -17.14 4.53
C SER A 233 -7.49 -16.19 3.68
N ALA A 234 -7.61 -16.55 2.39
CA ALA A 234 -8.44 -15.93 1.37
C ALA A 234 -8.75 -17.00 0.31
N HIS A 235 -9.87 -16.92 -0.40
CA HIS A 235 -10.20 -17.94 -1.40
C HIS A 235 -9.88 -17.51 -2.84
N MET A 236 -9.56 -18.49 -3.69
CA MET A 236 -9.11 -18.25 -5.07
C MET A 236 -10.25 -18.20 -6.08
N ASP A 237 -11.33 -18.92 -5.80
CA ASP A 237 -12.44 -19.06 -6.72
C ASP A 237 -13.34 -17.83 -6.79
N THR A 238 -14.13 -17.74 -7.85
CA THR A 238 -15.21 -16.76 -8.02
C THR A 238 -16.51 -17.51 -8.33
N VAL A 239 -17.67 -16.92 -8.01
CA VAL A 239 -18.98 -17.51 -8.31
C VAL A 239 -19.25 -17.71 -9.80
N GLU A 240 -18.70 -16.85 -10.65
CA GLU A 240 -18.91 -16.86 -12.10
C GLU A 240 -17.61 -16.57 -12.85
N GLU A 241 -17.62 -16.81 -14.16
CA GLU A 241 -16.48 -16.52 -15.03
C GLU A 241 -16.27 -15.03 -15.25
N ILE A 242 -15.00 -14.63 -15.29
CA ILE A 242 -14.62 -13.24 -15.55
C ILE A 242 -14.77 -12.92 -17.04
N VAL A 243 -15.63 -11.96 -17.38
CA VAL A 243 -15.92 -11.58 -18.77
C VAL A 243 -14.65 -11.14 -19.50
N ALA A 244 -14.33 -11.84 -20.60
CA ALA A 244 -13.17 -11.56 -21.41
C ALA A 244 -13.28 -10.17 -22.08
N GLY A 245 -12.24 -9.34 -21.93
CA GLY A 245 -12.21 -8.00 -22.52
C GLY A 245 -12.93 -6.91 -21.73
N ARG A 246 -13.50 -7.23 -20.55
CA ARG A 246 -14.04 -6.23 -19.62
C ARG A 246 -12.97 -5.21 -19.23
N LYS A 247 -13.41 -4.02 -18.85
CA LYS A 247 -12.55 -2.97 -18.30
C LYS A 247 -12.81 -2.81 -16.81
N ILE A 248 -11.74 -2.60 -16.05
CA ILE A 248 -11.86 -2.12 -14.67
C ILE A 248 -12.05 -0.61 -14.72
N ILE A 249 -13.17 -0.14 -14.18
CA ILE A 249 -13.53 1.27 -14.09
C ILE A 249 -13.19 1.75 -12.68
N GLU A 250 -12.46 2.86 -12.58
CA GLU A 250 -12.08 3.48 -11.32
C GLU A 250 -12.90 4.75 -11.08
N GLU A 251 -13.57 4.81 -9.93
CA GLU A 251 -14.41 5.92 -9.49
C GLU A 251 -14.02 6.31 -8.05
N GLY A 252 -13.11 7.29 -7.94
CA GLY A 252 -12.46 7.59 -6.67
C GLY A 252 -11.64 6.39 -6.21
N THR A 253 -11.89 5.89 -5.00
CA THR A 253 -11.22 4.68 -4.49
C THR A 253 -11.93 3.37 -4.87
N ASN A 254 -13.08 3.44 -5.53
CA ASN A 254 -13.83 2.25 -5.92
C ASN A 254 -13.41 1.75 -7.30
N LEU A 255 -13.25 0.44 -7.42
CA LEU A 255 -13.12 -0.27 -8.68
C LEU A 255 -14.40 -1.04 -8.95
N ARG A 256 -14.82 -1.09 -10.21
CA ARG A 256 -15.93 -1.93 -10.68
C ARG A 256 -15.65 -2.51 -12.07
N SER A 257 -16.41 -3.53 -12.44
CA SER A 257 -16.37 -4.06 -13.80
C SER A 257 -17.21 -3.21 -14.76
N SER A 258 -16.82 -3.17 -16.03
CA SER A 258 -17.68 -2.68 -17.10
C SER A 258 -18.78 -3.67 -17.49
N GLU A 259 -18.57 -4.96 -17.22
CA GLU A 259 -19.47 -6.07 -17.58
C GLU A 259 -19.18 -7.30 -16.71
N GLY A 260 -20.23 -8.01 -16.28
CA GLY A 260 -20.13 -9.16 -15.37
C GLY A 260 -19.61 -8.79 -13.98
N ILE A 261 -19.39 -9.81 -13.15
CA ILE A 261 -18.82 -9.66 -11.81
C ILE A 261 -17.42 -9.03 -11.86
N LEU A 262 -17.03 -8.40 -10.75
CA LEU A 262 -15.68 -7.87 -10.58
C LEU A 262 -14.70 -8.96 -10.18
N GLY A 263 -15.15 -9.95 -9.41
CA GLY A 263 -14.33 -10.98 -8.77
C GLY A 263 -13.47 -10.39 -7.64
N ALA A 264 -13.95 -9.35 -6.96
CA ALA A 264 -13.26 -8.80 -5.81
C ALA A 264 -13.41 -9.69 -4.58
N ASP A 265 -14.53 -10.41 -4.49
CA ASP A 265 -14.72 -11.60 -3.67
C ASP A 265 -14.06 -12.82 -4.35
N ASP A 266 -12.86 -13.29 -3.95
CA ASP A 266 -11.99 -12.77 -2.89
C ASP A 266 -10.57 -12.39 -3.37
N ARG A 267 -10.48 -11.79 -4.57
CA ARG A 267 -9.20 -11.23 -5.05
C ARG A 267 -8.71 -10.05 -4.22
N ALA A 268 -9.61 -9.37 -3.50
CA ALA A 268 -9.26 -8.35 -2.53
C ALA A 268 -8.51 -8.94 -1.32
N GLY A 269 -9.00 -10.03 -0.72
CA GLY A 269 -8.34 -10.76 0.36
C GLY A 269 -6.98 -11.31 -0.06
N ILE A 270 -6.91 -11.92 -1.24
CA ILE A 270 -5.63 -12.41 -1.80
C ILE A 270 -4.62 -11.27 -1.94
N ALA A 271 -5.03 -10.13 -2.53
CA ALA A 271 -4.17 -8.98 -2.68
C ALA A 271 -3.67 -8.47 -1.31
N ALA A 272 -4.57 -8.41 -0.32
CA ALA A 272 -4.26 -7.99 1.03
C ALA A 272 -3.19 -8.88 1.67
N ILE A 273 -3.37 -10.21 1.64
CA ILE A 273 -2.40 -11.18 2.17
C ILE A 273 -1.05 -11.04 1.50
N LEU A 274 -1.00 -10.94 0.16
CA LEU A 274 0.26 -10.74 -0.57
C LEU A 274 0.97 -9.43 -0.17
N SER A 275 0.22 -8.38 0.18
CA SER A 275 0.77 -7.11 0.67
C SER A 275 1.33 -7.26 2.09
N ILE A 276 0.59 -7.95 2.98
CA ILE A 276 1.02 -8.25 4.35
C ILE A 276 2.34 -9.03 4.34
N LEU A 277 2.46 -10.08 3.51
CA LEU A 277 3.69 -10.88 3.38
C LEU A 277 4.90 -10.05 2.92
N LYS A 278 4.70 -9.05 2.06
CA LYS A 278 5.78 -8.13 1.62
C LYS A 278 6.22 -7.16 2.73
N ARG A 279 5.36 -6.92 3.73
CA ARG A 279 5.54 -5.92 4.79
C ARG A 279 6.00 -6.54 6.10
N ILE A 280 5.67 -7.81 6.36
CA ILE A 280 5.86 -8.44 7.67
C ILE A 280 7.30 -8.44 8.17
N ARG A 281 8.30 -8.64 7.30
CA ARG A 281 9.73 -8.60 7.70
C ARG A 281 10.21 -7.21 8.16
N LYS A 282 9.38 -6.17 8.02
CA LYS A 282 9.63 -4.82 8.52
C LYS A 282 8.90 -4.53 9.84
N THR A 283 8.08 -5.46 10.32
CA THR A 283 7.40 -5.36 11.62
C THR A 283 8.23 -6.05 12.70
N SER A 284 7.83 -5.91 13.96
CA SER A 284 8.39 -6.65 15.10
C SER A 284 7.73 -8.01 15.34
N PHE A 285 7.01 -8.54 14.34
CA PHE A 285 6.41 -9.87 14.44
C PHE A 285 7.49 -10.94 14.60
N ASN A 286 7.34 -11.77 15.61
CA ASN A 286 8.33 -12.79 15.98
C ASN A 286 7.68 -14.18 16.05
N GLY A 287 6.92 -14.60 15.03
CA GLY A 287 6.26 -15.90 14.97
C GLY A 287 6.32 -16.55 13.59
N THR A 288 5.40 -17.46 13.30
CA THR A 288 5.26 -18.09 11.98
C THR A 288 4.00 -17.57 11.30
N ILE A 289 4.08 -17.23 10.02
CA ILE A 289 2.88 -17.02 9.20
C ILE A 289 2.67 -18.25 8.34
N LYS A 290 1.49 -18.85 8.46
CA LYS A 290 0.96 -19.79 7.47
C LYS A 290 0.00 -19.07 6.54
N VAL A 291 -0.09 -19.53 5.31
CA VAL A 291 -1.02 -18.99 4.31
C VAL A 291 -1.82 -20.15 3.74
N ALA A 292 -3.14 -19.96 3.62
CA ALA A 292 -4.03 -20.83 2.88
C ALA A 292 -4.78 -20.00 1.84
N PHE A 293 -4.46 -20.21 0.56
CA PHE A 293 -5.32 -19.77 -0.54
C PHE A 293 -6.19 -20.94 -0.97
N THR A 294 -7.46 -20.91 -0.57
CA THR A 294 -8.38 -22.04 -0.70
C THR A 294 -9.07 -22.07 -2.05
N VAL A 295 -9.57 -23.25 -2.46
CA VAL A 295 -10.43 -23.43 -3.64
C VAL A 295 -11.87 -23.68 -3.23
N GLU A 296 -12.82 -23.48 -4.13
CA GLU A 296 -14.23 -23.86 -3.94
C GLU A 296 -14.86 -23.35 -2.63
N GLU A 297 -14.56 -22.12 -2.21
CA GLU A 297 -15.21 -21.48 -1.06
C GLU A 297 -16.68 -21.22 -1.38
N GLU A 298 -16.93 -20.65 -2.56
CA GLU A 298 -18.23 -20.16 -3.03
C GLU A 298 -19.29 -21.26 -3.13
N ILE A 299 -18.84 -22.52 -3.20
CA ILE A 299 -19.67 -23.72 -3.29
C ILE A 299 -19.64 -24.57 -2.00
N GLY A 300 -19.29 -23.92 -0.87
CA GLY A 300 -19.49 -24.42 0.49
C GLY A 300 -18.21 -24.65 1.30
N CYS A 301 -17.21 -23.78 1.20
CA CYS A 301 -15.93 -23.85 1.91
C CYS A 301 -15.23 -25.20 1.71
N ARG A 302 -15.25 -25.74 0.48
CA ARG A 302 -14.76 -27.11 0.23
C ARG A 302 -13.25 -27.20 0.32
N GLY A 303 -12.53 -26.16 -0.09
CA GLY A 303 -11.07 -26.09 0.00
C GLY A 303 -10.58 -26.19 1.44
N SER A 304 -11.04 -25.29 2.31
CA SER A 304 -10.61 -25.25 3.71
C SER A 304 -10.92 -26.54 4.48
N ARG A 305 -12.05 -27.20 4.19
CA ARG A 305 -12.44 -28.47 4.83
C ARG A 305 -11.52 -29.64 4.51
N GLU A 306 -10.82 -29.57 3.38
CA GLU A 306 -9.91 -30.63 2.90
C GLU A 306 -8.44 -30.34 3.23
N ILE A 307 -8.14 -29.21 3.90
CA ILE A 307 -6.78 -28.95 4.37
C ILE A 307 -6.39 -30.01 5.40
N ASP A 308 -5.18 -30.55 5.22
CA ASP A 308 -4.64 -31.56 6.12
C ASP A 308 -4.55 -31.03 7.56
N LYS A 309 -4.98 -31.85 8.52
CA LYS A 309 -4.97 -31.50 9.95
C LYS A 309 -3.56 -31.23 10.45
N ASP A 310 -2.57 -31.93 9.90
CA ASP A 310 -1.15 -31.74 10.25
C ASP A 310 -0.67 -30.33 9.87
N PHE A 311 -1.24 -29.73 8.82
CA PHE A 311 -0.93 -28.35 8.46
C PHE A 311 -1.55 -27.34 9.42
N LEU A 312 -2.64 -27.69 10.11
CA LEU A 312 -3.39 -26.81 11.02
C LEU A 312 -3.02 -27.01 12.50
N GLU A 313 -2.35 -28.10 12.86
CA GLU A 313 -2.13 -28.53 14.25
C GLU A 313 -1.43 -27.48 15.12
N ASP A 314 -0.44 -26.78 14.56
CA ASP A 314 0.37 -25.77 15.24
C ASP A 314 -0.18 -24.33 15.10
N VAL A 315 -1.36 -24.15 14.49
CA VAL A 315 -1.95 -22.82 14.25
C VAL A 315 -2.59 -22.29 15.54
N ASP A 316 -2.07 -21.17 16.04
CA ASP A 316 -2.59 -20.51 17.24
C ASP A 316 -3.84 -19.66 16.95
N ALA A 317 -3.91 -19.07 15.76
CA ALA A 317 -4.95 -18.15 15.34
C ALA A 317 -5.11 -18.12 13.81
N ALA A 318 -6.33 -17.88 13.30
CA ALA A 318 -6.59 -17.67 11.89
C ALA A 318 -7.22 -16.29 11.62
N ILE A 319 -6.75 -15.63 10.57
CA ILE A 319 -7.24 -14.35 10.07
C ILE A 319 -7.66 -14.57 8.62
N VAL A 320 -8.97 -14.59 8.40
CA VAL A 320 -9.55 -14.62 7.06
C VAL A 320 -9.82 -13.18 6.62
N ILE A 321 -9.57 -12.85 5.36
CA ILE A 321 -9.85 -11.52 4.79
C ILE A 321 -10.83 -11.72 3.63
N ASP A 322 -12.10 -11.90 3.94
CA ASP A 322 -13.13 -12.38 3.01
C ASP A 322 -14.51 -11.87 3.45
N ARG A 323 -14.60 -10.56 3.69
CA ARG A 323 -15.83 -9.97 4.21
C ARG A 323 -16.15 -8.70 3.46
N ARG A 324 -17.38 -8.61 2.95
CA ARG A 324 -17.91 -7.37 2.39
C ARG A 324 -17.78 -6.19 3.38
N GLY A 325 -17.76 -4.99 2.82
CA GLY A 325 -17.73 -3.75 3.57
C GLY A 325 -16.36 -3.37 4.09
N LYS A 326 -16.35 -2.54 5.12
CA LYS A 326 -15.15 -1.97 5.73
C LYS A 326 -15.33 -2.03 7.24
N ARG A 327 -14.21 -2.17 7.96
CA ARG A 327 -14.17 -2.08 9.43
C ARG A 327 -14.89 -3.18 10.21
N ASP A 328 -15.35 -4.25 9.55
CA ASP A 328 -15.95 -5.39 10.23
C ASP A 328 -14.88 -6.39 10.70
N ILE A 329 -15.00 -6.84 11.94
CA ILE A 329 -14.29 -7.98 12.51
C ILE A 329 -15.34 -9.06 12.79
N VAL A 330 -15.57 -9.95 11.83
CA VAL A 330 -16.57 -11.01 11.98
C VAL A 330 -16.02 -12.10 12.89
N THR A 331 -16.71 -12.33 14.00
CA THR A 331 -16.32 -13.32 15.03
C THR A 331 -17.36 -14.43 15.22
N SER A 332 -18.49 -14.40 14.50
CA SER A 332 -19.53 -15.41 14.62
C SER A 332 -20.45 -15.46 13.40
N ASN A 333 -21.12 -16.60 13.22
CA ASN A 333 -22.15 -16.80 12.21
C ASN A 333 -23.28 -17.68 12.76
N GLY A 334 -24.52 -17.19 12.71
CA GLY A 334 -25.71 -18.01 13.01
C GLY A 334 -25.69 -18.66 14.40
N GLY A 335 -25.14 -17.98 15.40
CA GLY A 335 -24.99 -18.49 16.77
C GLY A 335 -23.75 -19.36 17.02
N PHE A 336 -22.95 -19.66 16.00
CA PHE A 336 -21.66 -20.31 16.14
C PHE A 336 -20.56 -19.25 16.31
N SER A 337 -19.87 -19.26 17.46
CA SER A 337 -18.74 -18.36 17.72
C SER A 337 -17.45 -18.90 17.10
N PHE A 338 -16.69 -18.04 16.42
CA PHE A 338 -15.39 -18.38 15.82
C PHE A 338 -14.24 -18.24 16.83
N CYS A 339 -14.42 -17.41 17.85
CA CYS A 339 -13.42 -17.14 18.89
C CYS A 339 -14.08 -16.64 20.18
N PRO A 340 -13.35 -16.58 21.30
CA PRO A 340 -13.73 -15.76 22.45
C PRO A 340 -13.81 -14.27 22.09
N GLU A 341 -14.62 -13.51 22.82
CA GLU A 341 -14.82 -12.06 22.57
C GLU A 341 -13.49 -11.29 22.71
N GLU A 342 -12.66 -11.67 23.68
CA GLU A 342 -11.38 -11.04 23.96
C GLU A 342 -10.42 -11.15 22.76
N PHE A 343 -10.54 -12.21 21.96
CA PHE A 343 -9.74 -12.37 20.74
C PHE A 343 -10.13 -11.33 19.69
N GLY A 344 -11.43 -11.07 19.50
CA GLY A 344 -11.91 -10.00 18.62
C GLY A 344 -11.46 -8.61 19.08
N MET A 345 -11.41 -8.38 20.40
CA MET A 345 -10.96 -7.10 20.97
C MET A 345 -9.49 -6.78 20.66
N LEU A 346 -8.64 -7.78 20.39
CA LEU A 346 -7.26 -7.56 19.93
C LEU A 346 -7.23 -6.80 18.59
N PHE A 347 -8.19 -7.08 17.70
CA PHE A 347 -8.29 -6.39 16.41
C PHE A 347 -8.82 -4.97 16.59
N GLU A 348 -9.79 -4.73 17.46
CA GLU A 348 -10.19 -3.36 17.78
C GLU A 348 -9.03 -2.55 18.40
N GLN A 349 -8.21 -3.19 19.26
CA GLN A 349 -6.99 -2.59 19.79
C GLN A 349 -5.98 -2.28 18.68
N ALA A 350 -5.76 -3.21 17.75
CA ALA A 350 -4.91 -2.97 16.58
C ALA A 350 -5.41 -1.78 15.74
N GLY A 351 -6.73 -1.67 15.56
CA GLY A 351 -7.37 -0.54 14.89
C GLY A 351 -7.04 0.79 15.57
N ARG A 352 -7.19 0.88 16.89
CA ARG A 352 -6.81 2.07 17.67
C ARG A 352 -5.32 2.42 17.52
N LEU A 353 -4.43 1.42 17.62
CA LEU A 353 -2.98 1.63 17.46
C LEU A 353 -2.61 2.12 16.05
N ALA A 354 -3.40 1.75 15.04
CA ALA A 354 -3.24 2.21 13.66
C ALA A 354 -3.98 3.53 13.35
N GLY A 355 -4.64 4.16 14.33
CA GLY A 355 -5.45 5.38 14.13
C GLY A 355 -6.77 5.14 13.39
N MET A 356 -7.29 3.92 13.44
CA MET A 356 -8.54 3.46 12.83
C MET A 356 -9.49 2.95 13.93
N GLU A 357 -10.02 3.86 14.74
CA GLU A 357 -10.78 3.52 15.95
C GLU A 357 -12.18 2.93 15.68
N ASP A 358 -12.59 2.84 14.42
CA ASP A 358 -13.92 2.45 13.95
C ASP A 358 -14.03 0.97 13.55
N TRP A 359 -12.96 0.17 13.70
CA TRP A 359 -13.05 -1.30 13.60
C TRP A 359 -13.95 -1.87 14.70
N ARG A 360 -14.91 -2.72 14.33
CA ARG A 360 -15.90 -3.26 15.27
C ARG A 360 -16.09 -4.76 15.09
N ILE A 361 -16.24 -5.46 16.21
CA ILE A 361 -16.71 -6.84 16.23
C ILE A 361 -18.15 -6.87 15.71
N THR A 362 -18.42 -7.74 14.75
CA THR A 362 -19.76 -7.90 14.15
C THR A 362 -20.11 -9.38 13.94
N PRO A 363 -21.41 -9.74 13.99
CA PRO A 363 -21.85 -11.02 13.46
C PRO A 363 -21.81 -10.99 11.93
N GLY A 364 -21.54 -12.13 11.29
CA GLY A 364 -21.40 -12.20 9.85
C GLY A 364 -21.83 -13.54 9.25
N GLY A 365 -21.41 -13.74 8.00
CA GLY A 365 -21.78 -14.88 7.18
C GLY A 365 -20.87 -16.10 7.33
N LEU A 366 -21.13 -17.11 6.51
CA LEU A 366 -20.22 -18.25 6.34
C LEU A 366 -18.94 -17.76 5.65
N SER A 367 -17.80 -18.34 6.04
CA SER A 367 -16.50 -18.19 5.39
C SER A 367 -15.60 -19.32 5.91
N ASP A 368 -14.39 -19.44 5.36
CA ASP A 368 -13.34 -20.33 5.86
C ASP A 368 -13.04 -20.14 7.37
N ALA A 369 -13.32 -18.97 7.94
CA ALA A 369 -13.14 -18.71 9.38
C ALA A 369 -13.97 -19.68 10.24
N LYS A 370 -15.16 -20.07 9.77
CA LYS A 370 -15.99 -21.07 10.46
C LYS A 370 -15.31 -22.43 10.47
N VAL A 371 -14.71 -22.83 9.35
CA VAL A 371 -14.03 -24.13 9.21
C VAL A 371 -12.84 -24.18 10.16
N PHE A 372 -11.98 -23.16 10.17
CA PHE A 372 -10.84 -23.10 11.09
C PHE A 372 -11.28 -23.09 12.57
N ALA A 373 -12.36 -22.38 12.91
CA ALA A 373 -12.93 -22.42 14.25
C ALA A 373 -13.44 -23.81 14.68
N GLN A 374 -13.94 -24.63 13.75
CA GLN A 374 -14.30 -26.04 14.03
C GLN A 374 -13.08 -26.91 14.37
N HIS A 375 -11.88 -26.49 13.97
CA HIS A 375 -10.60 -27.10 14.40
C HIS A 375 -10.06 -26.50 15.72
N ALA A 376 -10.88 -25.76 16.47
CA ALA A 376 -10.50 -25.09 17.72
C ALA A 376 -9.40 -24.01 17.56
N ILE A 377 -9.32 -23.43 16.36
CA ILE A 377 -8.45 -22.29 16.05
C ILE A 377 -9.27 -21.00 16.19
N PRO A 378 -8.97 -20.10 17.14
CA PRO A 378 -9.59 -18.78 17.21
C PRO A 378 -9.48 -18.06 15.88
N SER A 379 -10.61 -17.72 15.28
CA SER A 379 -10.67 -17.21 13.90
C SER A 379 -11.46 -15.91 13.83
N VAL A 380 -11.01 -14.98 12.98
CA VAL A 380 -11.81 -13.82 12.55
C VAL A 380 -11.92 -13.80 11.02
N ASN A 381 -12.99 -13.18 10.52
CA ASN A 381 -13.09 -12.78 9.11
C ASN A 381 -13.18 -11.25 9.00
N LEU A 382 -12.19 -10.63 8.35
CA LEU A 382 -12.00 -9.19 8.27
C LEU A 382 -12.51 -8.65 6.95
N SER A 383 -13.09 -7.45 6.99
CA SER A 383 -13.52 -6.74 5.79
C SER A 383 -12.42 -6.66 4.71
N ALA A 384 -12.74 -7.02 3.48
CA ALA A 384 -11.86 -6.94 2.31
C ALA A 384 -12.14 -5.72 1.42
N GLY A 385 -13.17 -4.91 1.72
CA GLY A 385 -13.46 -3.66 1.00
C GLY A 385 -14.44 -3.81 -0.16
N TYR A 386 -14.85 -5.03 -0.51
CA TYR A 386 -15.82 -5.27 -1.58
C TYR A 386 -17.27 -5.10 -1.12
N GLN A 387 -18.18 -4.83 -2.05
CA GLN A 387 -19.62 -4.69 -1.82
C GLN A 387 -20.40 -5.28 -3.00
N ASN A 388 -21.64 -5.70 -2.74
CA ASN A 388 -22.53 -6.32 -3.73
C ASN A 388 -21.87 -7.52 -4.42
N GLU A 389 -21.15 -8.32 -3.63
CA GLU A 389 -20.55 -9.56 -4.07
C GLU A 389 -21.57 -10.43 -4.81
N HIS A 390 -21.08 -11.19 -5.80
CA HIS A 390 -21.87 -12.12 -6.63
C HIS A 390 -22.91 -11.44 -7.53
N THR A 391 -22.68 -10.17 -7.89
CA THR A 391 -23.54 -9.41 -8.81
C THR A 391 -22.73 -8.60 -9.82
N ASP A 392 -23.38 -8.17 -10.91
CA ASP A 392 -22.80 -7.24 -11.89
C ASP A 392 -22.51 -5.83 -11.30
N PHE A 393 -23.00 -5.55 -10.10
CA PHE A 393 -22.78 -4.29 -9.37
C PHE A 393 -21.67 -4.39 -8.33
N GLU A 394 -20.90 -5.48 -8.35
CA GLU A 394 -19.79 -5.70 -7.44
C GLU A 394 -18.74 -4.57 -7.57
N THR A 395 -18.37 -4.01 -6.42
CA THR A 395 -17.33 -3.00 -6.33
C THR A 395 -16.31 -3.36 -5.26
N VAL A 396 -15.11 -2.78 -5.33
CA VAL A 396 -14.12 -2.84 -4.23
C VAL A 396 -13.47 -1.49 -4.00
N ASP A 397 -13.46 -1.05 -2.74
CA ASP A 397 -12.71 0.12 -2.29
C ASP A 397 -11.28 -0.30 -1.94
N TYR A 398 -10.31 -0.03 -2.82
CA TYR A 398 -8.93 -0.47 -2.61
C TYR A 398 -8.25 0.24 -1.42
N LEU A 399 -8.75 1.41 -1.02
CA LEU A 399 -8.28 2.07 0.20
C LEU A 399 -8.81 1.33 1.43
N ALA A 400 -10.07 0.92 1.43
CA ALA A 400 -10.62 0.09 2.52
C ALA A 400 -9.87 -1.25 2.64
N THR A 401 -9.57 -1.93 1.52
CA THR A 401 -8.73 -3.14 1.53
C THR A 401 -7.34 -2.85 2.09
N PHE A 402 -6.72 -1.72 1.69
CA PHE A 402 -5.41 -1.32 2.20
C PHE A 402 -5.43 -1.03 3.71
N GLU A 403 -6.54 -0.52 4.23
CA GLU A 403 -6.69 -0.31 5.66
C GLU A 403 -6.81 -1.62 6.45
N THR A 404 -7.37 -2.68 5.86
CA THR A 404 -7.30 -4.04 6.44
C THR A 404 -5.87 -4.55 6.53
N ILE A 405 -5.04 -4.26 5.51
CA ILE A 405 -3.60 -4.57 5.56
C ILE A 405 -2.94 -3.85 6.75
N LEU A 406 -3.25 -2.56 6.96
CA LEU A 406 -2.71 -1.78 8.07
C LEU A 406 -3.18 -2.29 9.44
N LEU A 407 -4.43 -2.77 9.54
CA LEU A 407 -4.95 -3.40 10.75
C LEU A 407 -4.12 -4.63 11.12
N VAL A 408 -3.93 -5.54 10.16
CA VAL A 408 -3.16 -6.78 10.37
C VAL A 408 -1.68 -6.45 10.63
N GLU A 409 -1.10 -5.48 9.92
CA GLU A 409 0.26 -5.03 10.15
C GLU A 409 0.44 -4.50 11.58
N ALA A 410 -0.50 -3.71 12.10
CA ALA A 410 -0.47 -3.20 13.47
C ALA A 410 -0.62 -4.33 14.50
N LEU A 411 -1.54 -5.26 14.29
CA LEU A 411 -1.73 -6.45 15.13
C LEU A 411 -0.43 -7.26 15.27
N LEU A 412 0.23 -7.52 14.14
CA LEU A 412 1.47 -8.28 14.06
C LEU A 412 2.67 -7.49 14.63
N HIS A 413 2.79 -6.21 14.31
CA HIS A 413 3.85 -5.33 14.83
C HIS A 413 3.81 -5.26 16.36
N HIS A 414 2.61 -5.10 16.93
CA HIS A 414 2.45 -5.03 18.38
C HIS A 414 2.40 -6.39 19.07
N ASN A 415 2.55 -7.49 18.34
CA ASN A 415 2.51 -8.88 18.85
C ASN A 415 1.29 -9.12 19.77
N LEU A 416 0.12 -8.67 19.33
CA LEU A 416 -1.10 -8.72 20.14
C LEU A 416 -1.64 -10.14 20.33
N ILE A 417 -1.44 -11.00 19.33
CA ILE A 417 -1.70 -12.44 19.45
C ILE A 417 -0.49 -13.08 20.12
N GLN A 418 -0.73 -13.83 21.20
CA GLN A 418 0.30 -14.60 21.90
C GLN A 418 0.12 -16.10 21.64
N LYS A 419 1.22 -16.84 21.73
CA LYS A 419 1.23 -18.29 21.57
C LYS A 419 0.34 -18.92 22.64
N LYS A 420 -0.47 -19.92 22.29
CA LYS A 420 -1.14 -20.72 23.30
C LYS A 420 -0.05 -21.44 24.09
N PHE A 421 0.08 -21.15 25.38
CA PHE A 421 0.75 -22.09 26.26
C PHE A 421 -0.13 -23.33 26.25
N THR A 422 0.35 -24.42 25.67
CA THR A 422 -0.18 -25.75 25.98
C THR A 422 -0.04 -25.90 27.49
N THR A 423 -1.15 -25.71 28.20
CA THR A 423 -1.28 -26.25 29.54
C THR A 423 -1.07 -27.74 29.37
N ASN A 424 0.13 -28.21 29.74
CA ASN A 424 0.33 -29.59 30.14
C ASN A 424 -0.71 -29.83 31.24
N LEU A 425 -1.86 -30.39 30.87
CA LEU A 425 -2.67 -31.16 31.79
C LEU A 425 -1.78 -32.32 32.21
N ALA A 426 -1.05 -32.09 33.31
CA ALA A 426 -0.37 -33.13 34.03
C ALA A 426 -1.45 -34.01 34.67
N ILE A 427 -1.48 -35.26 34.19
CA ILE A 427 -2.10 -36.47 34.77
C ILE A 427 -3.61 -36.59 34.61
#